data_AF-A0A2C9L8P3-F1
#
_entry.id   AF-A0A2C9L8P3-F1
#
_cell.length_a   1.000
_cell.length_b   1.000
_cell.length_c   1.000
_cell.angle_alpha   90.00
_cell.angle_beta   90.00
_cell.angle_gamma   90.00
#
_symmetry.space_group_name_H-M   'P 1'
#
loop_
_entity.id
_entity.type
_entity.pdbx_description
1 polymer ?
#
loop_
_entity_poly.entity_id
_entity_poly.type
_entity_poly.pdbx_seq_one_letter_code
_entity_poly.pdbx_strand_id
1 'polypeptide(L)'
;MYDTDEPITDVALKSDPAIDPLILDITSLLVGNVLTVSMCLFGVVTNLINIPLFRRQGYHDGVNVTLTVLAISDLGALLGELVYTAIVDPYIQEIDLVVSKVVIGVISGYWHEYFTRVSSVITAFAAFERCLCVTRPLKVKTMITTRTAVVVNVSIFVVHSLYLFPQFYTMYFDWAFMPERNKTVFVIYVNSLSASMFPITLYFTDMLFPYCTFLVLVVCCTVLLFTLKAKAKWRRTAVSSAVEVEVKPTSRHLTSKERKSGLLFLSVSIMCVVLLLPQHIVYTAVIFVREMAMDGDYSDIRTVVGTFTVLLQAINSSMTIFIYYKISTKYRSEFQKMMGKYDCLQFLKKDT
;
A
#
# COMPACT_ATOMS: atom_id res chain seq x y z
N MET A 1 -2.71 -12.88 -27.30
CA MET A 1 -2.90 -14.24 -26.75
C MET A 1 -1.56 -14.90 -26.97
N TYR A 2 -0.75 -14.97 -25.91
CA TYR A 2 0.63 -15.48 -26.01
C TYR A 2 0.60 -16.96 -26.35
N ASP A 3 1.50 -17.40 -27.24
CA ASP A 3 1.64 -18.82 -27.57
C ASP A 3 2.15 -19.56 -26.34
N THR A 4 1.60 -20.74 -26.06
CA THR A 4 1.87 -21.46 -24.79
C THR A 4 3.30 -22.00 -24.70
N ASP A 5 4.00 -22.07 -25.84
CA ASP A 5 5.34 -22.65 -25.95
C ASP A 5 6.45 -21.61 -26.20
N GLU A 6 6.11 -20.32 -26.34
CA GLU A 6 7.11 -19.26 -26.52
C GLU A 6 7.47 -18.56 -25.19
N PRO A 7 8.77 -18.38 -24.89
CA PRO A 7 9.18 -17.67 -23.69
C PRO A 7 8.84 -16.17 -23.82
N ILE A 8 8.18 -15.61 -22.81
CA ILE A 8 7.92 -14.17 -22.76
C ILE A 8 9.26 -13.46 -22.51
N THR A 9 9.75 -12.77 -23.52
CA THR A 9 11.05 -12.06 -23.51
C THR A 9 10.87 -10.66 -24.10
N ASP A 10 11.67 -9.71 -23.62
CA ASP A 10 11.57 -8.28 -23.94
C ASP A 10 11.74 -7.98 -25.45
N VAL A 11 12.35 -8.91 -26.20
CA VAL A 11 12.62 -8.78 -27.65
C VAL A 11 11.33 -8.80 -28.49
N ALA A 12 10.24 -9.39 -27.97
CA ALA A 12 8.97 -9.51 -28.67
C ALA A 12 8.06 -8.26 -28.59
N LEU A 13 8.42 -7.25 -27.78
CA LEU A 13 7.60 -6.05 -27.55
C LEU A 13 8.16 -4.85 -28.33
N LYS A 14 8.07 -4.88 -29.67
CA LYS A 14 8.40 -3.73 -30.53
C LYS A 14 7.16 -3.26 -31.30
N SER A 15 6.39 -2.37 -30.69
CA SER A 15 5.49 -1.46 -31.40
C SER A 15 6.21 -0.13 -31.66
N ASP A 16 5.78 0.61 -32.69
CA ASP A 16 6.22 2.00 -32.87
C ASP A 16 5.78 2.83 -31.64
N PRO A 17 6.69 3.56 -30.97
CA PRO A 17 6.33 4.25 -29.74
C PRO A 17 5.42 5.46 -30.04
N ALA A 18 4.31 5.57 -29.31
CA ALA A 18 3.37 6.69 -29.37
C ALA A 18 3.93 7.95 -28.68
N ILE A 19 4.84 7.78 -27.73
CA ILE A 19 5.57 8.80 -26.98
C ILE A 19 7.01 8.84 -27.46
N ASP A 20 7.59 10.04 -27.52
CA ASP A 20 9.01 10.21 -27.82
C ASP A 20 9.90 9.38 -26.86
N PRO A 21 10.83 8.56 -27.39
CA PRO A 21 11.68 7.68 -26.56
C PRO A 21 12.48 8.43 -25.49
N LEU A 22 12.91 9.67 -25.75
CA LEU A 22 13.62 10.48 -24.77
C LEU A 22 12.72 10.84 -23.58
N ILE A 23 11.44 11.11 -23.83
CA ILE A 23 10.47 11.38 -22.76
C ILE A 23 10.25 10.13 -21.92
N LEU A 24 10.16 8.96 -22.55
CA LEU A 24 10.00 7.67 -21.88
C LEU A 24 11.20 7.37 -20.96
N ASP A 25 12.42 7.56 -21.48
CA ASP A 25 13.67 7.34 -20.74
C ASP A 25 13.82 8.32 -19.57
N ILE A 26 13.60 9.62 -19.81
CA ILE A 26 13.69 10.66 -18.75
C ILE A 26 12.66 10.38 -17.66
N THR A 27 11.43 10.02 -18.03
CA THR A 27 10.37 9.75 -17.05
C THR A 27 10.68 8.51 -16.24
N SER A 28 11.09 7.42 -16.89
CA SER A 28 11.44 6.17 -16.21
C SER A 28 12.63 6.36 -15.26
N LEU A 29 13.65 7.10 -15.68
CA LEU A 29 14.81 7.37 -14.84
C LEU A 29 14.48 8.31 -13.67
N LEU A 30 13.86 9.47 -13.93
CA LEU A 30 13.62 10.46 -12.88
C LEU A 30 12.49 10.06 -11.94
N VAL A 31 11.34 9.65 -12.47
CA VAL A 31 10.16 9.30 -11.67
C VAL A 31 10.28 7.87 -11.17
N GLY A 32 10.50 6.93 -12.08
CA GLY A 32 10.60 5.50 -11.79
C GLY A 32 11.78 5.16 -10.89
N ASN A 33 13.00 5.62 -11.20
CA ASN A 33 14.16 5.27 -10.39
C ASN A 33 14.42 6.30 -9.28
N VAL A 34 14.72 7.56 -9.61
CA VAL A 34 15.21 8.52 -8.60
C VAL A 34 14.16 8.83 -7.54
N LEU A 35 12.97 9.28 -7.94
CA LEU A 35 11.92 9.70 -7.00
C LEU A 35 11.31 8.51 -6.25
N THR A 36 10.95 7.43 -6.96
CA THR A 36 10.30 6.27 -6.33
C THR A 36 11.25 5.53 -5.41
N VAL A 37 12.51 5.26 -5.79
CA VAL A 37 13.49 4.61 -4.89
C VAL A 37 13.75 5.48 -3.67
N SER A 38 13.94 6.79 -3.84
CA SER A 38 14.12 7.71 -2.71
C SER A 38 12.94 7.65 -1.74
N MET A 39 11.72 7.65 -2.28
CA MET A 39 10.49 7.53 -1.48
C MET A 39 10.40 6.17 -0.79
N CYS A 40 10.74 5.07 -1.48
CA CYS A 40 10.72 3.74 -0.89
C CYS A 40 11.74 3.58 0.23
N LEU A 41 12.97 4.06 0.05
CA LEU A 41 14.00 4.06 1.10
C LEU A 41 13.55 4.88 2.31
N PHE A 42 12.98 6.07 2.07
CA PHE A 42 12.38 6.88 3.14
C PHE A 42 11.27 6.11 3.87
N GLY A 43 10.34 5.50 3.13
CA GLY A 43 9.25 4.71 3.68
C GLY A 43 9.69 3.48 4.46
N VAL A 44 10.76 2.80 4.04
CA VAL A 44 11.35 1.69 4.78
C VAL A 44 11.84 2.18 6.14
N VAL A 45 12.57 3.30 6.18
CA VAL A 45 13.04 3.90 7.42
C VAL A 45 11.86 4.30 8.32
N THR A 46 10.86 5.00 7.78
CA THR A 46 9.74 5.50 8.58
C THR A 46 8.89 4.36 9.15
N ASN A 47 8.66 3.29 8.40
CA ASN A 47 7.90 2.15 8.89
C ASN A 47 8.69 1.26 9.88
N LEU A 48 10.00 1.13 9.70
CA LEU A 48 10.88 0.52 10.72
C LEU A 48 10.92 1.32 12.02
N ILE A 49 10.69 2.63 11.97
CA ILE A 49 10.49 3.49 13.15
C ILE A 49 9.08 3.31 13.75
N ASN A 50 8.05 3.24 12.92
CA ASN A 50 6.65 3.11 13.34
C ASN A 50 6.41 1.84 14.19
N ILE A 51 6.92 0.68 13.75
CA ILE A 51 6.70 -0.62 14.41
C ILE A 51 7.13 -0.63 15.90
N PRO A 52 8.39 -0.32 16.27
CA PRO A 52 8.81 -0.31 17.67
C PRO A 52 8.10 0.79 18.47
N LEU A 53 7.74 1.92 17.86
CA LEU A 53 6.97 2.97 18.53
C LEU A 53 5.57 2.49 18.91
N PHE A 54 4.85 1.84 18.00
CA PHE A 54 3.53 1.27 18.32
C PHE A 54 3.62 0.15 19.34
N ARG A 55 4.67 -0.67 19.28
CA ARG A 55 4.95 -1.68 20.31
C ARG A 55 5.16 -1.04 21.68
N ARG A 56 5.96 0.03 21.78
CA ARG A 56 6.18 0.78 23.05
C ARG A 56 4.92 1.45 23.58
N GLN A 57 4.01 1.87 22.71
CA GLN A 57 2.71 2.38 23.15
C GLN A 57 1.80 1.30 23.75
N GLY A 58 2.10 0.02 23.52
CA GLY A 58 1.35 -1.13 24.05
C GLY A 58 0.08 -1.44 23.27
N TYR A 59 -0.28 -2.73 23.21
CA TYR A 59 -1.45 -3.25 22.49
C TYR A 59 -2.69 -3.37 23.40
N HIS A 60 -2.94 -2.33 24.21
CA HIS A 60 -4.09 -2.28 25.11
C HIS A 60 -5.43 -2.09 24.39
N ASP A 61 -5.39 -1.54 23.17
CA ASP A 61 -6.53 -1.45 22.26
C ASP A 61 -6.12 -1.92 20.86
N GLY A 62 -7.12 -2.25 20.03
CA GLY A 62 -6.91 -2.71 18.66
C GLY A 62 -6.21 -1.68 17.75
N VAL A 63 -6.19 -0.40 18.14
CA VAL A 63 -5.59 0.71 17.36
C VAL A 63 -4.14 0.43 17.02
N ASN A 64 -3.31 0.20 18.05
CA ASN A 64 -1.86 0.08 17.88
C ASN A 64 -1.49 -1.23 17.18
N VAL A 65 -2.33 -2.27 17.31
CA VAL A 65 -2.20 -3.51 16.54
C VAL A 65 -2.39 -3.19 15.07
N THR A 66 -3.53 -2.62 14.69
CA THR A 66 -3.84 -2.27 13.29
C THR A 66 -2.79 -1.34 12.69
N LEU A 67 -2.29 -0.35 13.43
CA LEU A 67 -1.21 0.54 12.96
C LEU A 67 0.14 -0.17 12.79
N THR A 68 0.45 -1.15 13.66
CA THR A 68 1.67 -1.98 13.50
C THR A 68 1.56 -2.85 12.27
N VAL A 69 0.40 -3.49 12.08
CA VAL A 69 0.13 -4.35 10.93
C VAL A 69 0.18 -3.53 9.64
N LEU A 70 -0.39 -2.32 9.63
CA LEU A 70 -0.30 -1.41 8.49
C LEU A 70 1.15 -1.04 8.15
N ALA A 71 1.99 -0.75 9.16
CA ALA A 71 3.41 -0.49 8.92
C ALA A 71 4.17 -1.72 8.39
N ILE A 72 3.78 -2.93 8.79
CA ILE A 72 4.35 -4.18 8.25
C ILE A 72 3.94 -4.38 6.79
N SER A 73 2.67 -4.12 6.45
CA SER A 73 2.23 -4.25 5.05
C SER A 73 2.87 -3.19 4.17
N ASP A 74 2.98 -1.95 4.65
CA ASP A 74 3.68 -0.87 3.94
C ASP A 74 5.16 -1.23 3.69
N LEU A 75 5.86 -1.82 4.67
CA LEU A 75 7.23 -2.34 4.45
C LEU A 75 7.29 -3.40 3.36
N GLY A 76 6.36 -4.36 3.38
CA GLY A 76 6.32 -5.42 2.38
C GLY A 76 6.12 -4.87 0.96
N ALA A 77 5.25 -3.87 0.81
CA ALA A 77 5.01 -3.21 -0.48
C ALA A 77 6.27 -2.47 -0.97
N LEU A 78 6.90 -1.69 -0.09
CA LEU A 78 8.10 -0.91 -0.44
C LEU A 78 9.30 -1.80 -0.78
N LEU A 79 9.47 -2.93 -0.10
CA LEU A 79 10.53 -3.89 -0.43
C LEU A 79 10.30 -4.56 -1.78
N GLY A 80 9.06 -4.96 -2.09
CA GLY A 80 8.69 -5.48 -3.41
C GLY A 80 8.99 -4.46 -4.51
N GLU A 81 8.62 -3.20 -4.29
CA GLU A 81 8.90 -2.11 -5.25
C GLU A 81 10.39 -1.88 -5.46
N LEU A 82 11.19 -1.82 -4.38
CA LEU A 82 12.64 -1.66 -4.51
C LEU A 82 13.29 -2.76 -5.36
N VAL A 83 12.82 -4.01 -5.24
CA VAL A 83 13.29 -5.11 -6.08
C VAL A 83 12.82 -4.94 -7.52
N TYR A 84 11.56 -4.54 -7.73
CA TYR A 84 11.00 -4.28 -9.06
C TYR A 84 11.77 -3.17 -9.79
N THR A 85 11.88 -1.99 -9.17
CA THR A 85 12.58 -0.84 -9.76
C THR A 85 14.04 -1.16 -10.07
N ALA A 86 14.72 -1.89 -9.18
CA ALA A 86 16.12 -2.28 -9.40
C ALA A 86 16.28 -3.13 -10.66
N ILE A 87 15.36 -4.05 -10.96
CA ILE A 87 15.47 -4.93 -12.13
C ILE A 87 15.01 -4.27 -13.42
N VAL A 88 13.97 -3.44 -13.35
CA VAL A 88 13.43 -2.70 -14.50
C VAL A 88 14.36 -1.56 -14.93
N ASP A 89 15.40 -1.24 -14.15
CA ASP A 89 16.43 -0.28 -14.53
C ASP A 89 17.01 -0.60 -15.93
N PRO A 90 16.91 0.34 -16.89
CA PRO A 90 17.36 0.13 -18.27
C PRO A 90 18.88 -0.07 -18.38
N TYR A 91 19.65 0.36 -17.38
CA TYR A 91 21.11 0.22 -17.35
C TYR A 91 21.57 -1.14 -16.83
N ILE A 92 20.71 -1.93 -16.21
CA ILE A 92 21.02 -3.33 -15.90
C ILE A 92 20.85 -4.14 -17.17
N GLN A 93 21.92 -4.67 -17.75
CA GLN A 93 21.80 -5.48 -18.97
C GLN A 93 21.33 -6.90 -18.63
N GLU A 94 20.36 -7.42 -19.39
CA GLU A 94 19.87 -8.78 -19.17
C GLU A 94 20.90 -9.88 -19.49
N ILE A 95 21.96 -9.55 -20.25
CA ILE A 95 22.95 -10.53 -20.73
C ILE A 95 23.69 -11.24 -19.58
N ASP A 96 23.87 -10.54 -18.46
CA ASP A 96 24.59 -11.07 -17.30
C ASP A 96 23.70 -11.96 -16.42
N LEU A 97 22.38 -11.83 -16.52
CA LEU A 97 21.46 -12.52 -15.63
C LEU A 97 21.23 -13.97 -16.06
N VAL A 98 21.13 -14.86 -15.06
CA VAL A 98 20.75 -16.28 -15.24
C VAL A 98 19.22 -16.44 -15.11
N VAL A 99 18.56 -15.47 -14.49
CA VAL A 99 17.11 -15.36 -14.35
C VAL A 99 16.67 -14.15 -15.17
N SER A 100 15.67 -14.29 -16.05
CA SER A 100 15.22 -13.16 -16.87
C SER A 100 14.67 -12.03 -16.01
N LYS A 101 14.78 -10.78 -16.49
CA LYS A 101 14.18 -9.65 -15.75
C LYS A 101 12.67 -9.81 -15.65
N VAL A 102 12.03 -10.38 -16.68
CA VAL A 102 10.60 -10.71 -16.67
C VAL A 102 10.24 -11.58 -15.47
N VAL A 103 11.03 -12.63 -15.17
CA VAL A 103 10.78 -13.48 -13.98
C VAL A 103 10.81 -12.66 -12.70
N ILE A 104 11.88 -11.89 -12.50
CA ILE A 104 12.06 -11.15 -11.24
C ILE A 104 11.01 -10.04 -11.14
N GLY A 105 10.74 -9.32 -12.24
CA GLY A 105 9.77 -8.24 -12.34
C GLY A 105 8.33 -8.71 -12.08
N VAL A 106 7.93 -9.87 -12.62
CA VAL A 106 6.60 -10.44 -12.34
C VAL A 106 6.47 -10.82 -10.87
N ILE A 107 7.47 -11.49 -10.29
CA ILE A 107 7.45 -11.88 -8.88
C ILE A 107 7.43 -10.66 -7.96
N SER A 108 8.29 -9.67 -8.19
CA SER A 108 8.39 -8.47 -7.36
C SER A 108 7.17 -7.56 -7.54
N GLY A 109 6.61 -7.46 -8.75
CA GLY A 109 5.37 -6.74 -9.03
C GLY A 109 4.17 -7.33 -8.28
N TYR A 110 3.96 -8.65 -8.34
CA TYR A 110 2.90 -9.30 -7.57
C TYR A 110 3.13 -9.23 -6.06
N TRP A 111 4.39 -9.29 -5.61
CA TRP A 111 4.76 -9.07 -4.22
C TRP A 111 4.35 -7.65 -3.78
N HIS A 112 4.77 -6.62 -4.50
CA HIS A 112 4.41 -5.22 -4.23
C HIS A 112 2.88 -5.04 -4.15
N GLU A 113 2.17 -5.46 -5.20
CA GLU A 113 0.72 -5.33 -5.32
C GLU A 113 -0.04 -6.04 -4.19
N TYR A 114 0.39 -7.25 -3.81
CA TYR A 114 -0.22 -7.98 -2.70
C TYR A 114 -0.20 -7.16 -1.41
N PHE A 115 0.96 -6.61 -1.05
CA PHE A 115 1.08 -5.82 0.18
C PHE A 115 0.37 -4.46 0.09
N THR A 116 0.39 -3.77 -1.06
CA THR A 116 -0.38 -2.53 -1.24
C THR A 116 -1.88 -2.77 -1.04
N ARG A 117 -2.41 -3.87 -1.60
CA ARG A 117 -3.82 -4.25 -1.44
C ARG A 117 -4.15 -4.60 0.00
N VAL A 118 -3.28 -5.37 0.67
CA VAL A 118 -3.42 -5.65 2.11
C VAL A 118 -3.42 -4.36 2.94
N SER A 119 -2.49 -3.42 2.71
CA SER A 119 -2.47 -2.10 3.37
C SER A 119 -3.78 -1.33 3.17
N SER A 120 -4.34 -1.37 1.96
CA SER A 120 -5.61 -0.71 1.63
C SER A 120 -6.79 -1.28 2.41
N VAL A 121 -6.86 -2.61 2.52
CA VAL A 121 -7.94 -3.28 3.27
C VAL A 121 -7.77 -3.14 4.78
N ILE A 122 -6.54 -3.14 5.30
CA ILE A 122 -6.26 -2.79 6.70
C ILE A 122 -6.74 -1.37 6.99
N THR A 123 -6.47 -0.43 6.07
CA THR A 123 -6.92 0.96 6.20
C THR A 123 -8.45 1.05 6.20
N ALA A 124 -9.13 0.29 5.32
CA ALA A 124 -10.59 0.22 5.27
C ALA A 124 -11.18 -0.38 6.56
N PHE A 125 -10.59 -1.47 7.07
CA PHE A 125 -10.96 -2.06 8.35
C PHE A 125 -10.81 -1.05 9.50
N ALA A 126 -9.69 -0.33 9.53
CA ALA A 126 -9.45 0.68 10.56
C ALA A 126 -10.46 1.82 10.49
N ALA A 127 -10.77 2.32 9.29
CA ALA A 127 -11.80 3.34 9.08
C ALA A 127 -13.18 2.85 9.55
N PHE A 128 -13.54 1.62 9.22
CA PHE A 128 -14.78 0.98 9.65
C PHE A 128 -14.85 0.82 11.18
N GLU A 129 -13.80 0.30 11.80
CA GLU A 129 -13.67 0.22 13.25
C GLU A 129 -13.93 1.60 13.88
N ARG A 130 -13.29 2.66 13.37
CA ARG A 130 -13.49 4.01 13.90
C ARG A 130 -14.90 4.52 13.69
N CYS A 131 -15.53 4.24 12.54
CA CYS A 131 -16.94 4.59 12.31
C CYS A 131 -17.82 3.99 13.38
N LEU A 132 -17.63 2.71 13.68
CA LEU A 132 -18.39 2.03 14.73
C LEU A 132 -18.09 2.63 16.11
N CYS A 133 -16.83 2.91 16.44
CA CYS A 133 -16.47 3.53 17.73
C CYS A 133 -17.21 4.86 17.94
N VAL A 134 -17.33 5.66 16.88
CA VAL A 134 -17.91 7.00 16.95
C VAL A 134 -19.44 6.96 16.90
N THR A 135 -20.04 6.06 16.13
CA THR A 135 -21.51 5.95 15.96
C THR A 135 -22.18 5.08 17.03
N ARG A 136 -21.52 4.00 17.48
CA ARG A 136 -22.06 3.00 18.42
C ARG A 136 -21.05 2.63 19.52
N PRO A 137 -20.62 3.57 20.37
CA PRO A 137 -19.52 3.37 21.32
C PRO A 137 -19.76 2.23 22.33
N LEU A 138 -21.01 1.99 22.74
CA LEU A 138 -21.37 0.96 23.72
C LEU A 138 -21.24 -0.48 23.18
N LYS A 139 -21.56 -0.71 21.90
CA LYS A 139 -21.41 -2.03 21.26
C LYS A 139 -19.97 -2.33 20.84
N VAL A 140 -19.17 -1.31 20.56
CA VAL A 140 -17.80 -1.51 20.10
C VAL A 140 -16.86 -1.89 21.24
N LYS A 141 -17.03 -1.33 22.43
CA LYS A 141 -16.19 -1.68 23.59
C LYS A 141 -16.27 -3.17 23.97
N THR A 142 -17.36 -3.85 23.62
CA THR A 142 -17.51 -5.29 23.84
C THR A 142 -17.05 -6.14 22.65
N MET A 143 -17.07 -5.62 21.42
CA MET A 143 -16.74 -6.38 20.20
C MET A 143 -15.27 -6.25 19.77
N ILE A 144 -14.69 -5.05 19.83
CA ILE A 144 -13.38 -4.76 19.24
C ILE A 144 -12.32 -4.76 20.35
N THR A 145 -11.90 -5.97 20.69
CA THR A 145 -10.78 -6.23 21.60
C THR A 145 -9.47 -6.32 20.81
N THR A 146 -8.33 -6.23 21.49
CA THR A 146 -7.01 -6.48 20.88
C THR A 146 -6.96 -7.84 20.16
N ARG A 147 -7.56 -8.88 20.74
CA ARG A 147 -7.62 -10.21 20.13
C ARG A 147 -8.41 -10.20 18.82
N THR A 148 -9.56 -9.52 18.80
CA THR A 148 -10.35 -9.33 17.59
C THR A 148 -9.54 -8.62 16.51
N ALA A 149 -8.85 -7.54 16.86
CA ALA A 149 -8.00 -6.80 15.91
C ALA A 149 -6.87 -7.67 15.35
N VAL A 150 -6.19 -8.47 16.17
CA VAL A 150 -5.14 -9.40 15.69
C VAL A 150 -5.74 -10.42 14.73
N VAL A 151 -6.85 -11.08 15.10
CA VAL A 151 -7.48 -12.11 14.26
C VAL A 151 -7.92 -11.54 12.92
N VAL A 152 -8.56 -10.37 12.91
CA VAL A 152 -9.02 -9.72 11.67
C VAL A 152 -7.84 -9.30 10.81
N ASN A 153 -6.79 -8.70 11.38
CA ASN A 153 -5.62 -8.30 10.59
C ASN A 153 -4.90 -9.51 10.00
N VAL A 154 -4.70 -10.58 10.78
CA VAL A 154 -4.09 -11.83 10.28
C VAL A 154 -4.96 -12.46 9.19
N SER A 155 -6.30 -12.47 9.36
CA SER A 155 -7.18 -13.00 8.34
C SER A 155 -7.16 -12.16 7.06
N ILE A 156 -6.97 -10.84 7.13
CA ILE A 156 -6.79 -10.00 5.94
C ILE A 156 -5.60 -10.49 5.11
N PHE A 157 -4.43 -10.73 5.72
CA PHE A 157 -3.26 -11.29 5.02
C PHE A 157 -3.57 -12.66 4.40
N VAL A 158 -4.12 -13.58 5.19
CA VAL A 158 -4.38 -14.95 4.73
C VAL A 158 -5.43 -14.99 3.61
N VAL A 159 -6.50 -14.21 3.72
CA VAL A 159 -7.55 -14.17 2.69
C VAL A 159 -7.04 -13.48 1.44
N HIS A 160 -6.24 -12.40 1.57
CA HIS A 160 -5.66 -11.73 0.42
C HIS A 160 -4.63 -12.58 -0.32
N SER A 161 -3.98 -13.56 0.31
CA SER A 161 -3.00 -14.37 -0.43
C SER A 161 -3.67 -15.20 -1.54
N LEU A 162 -4.99 -15.43 -1.44
CA LEU A 162 -5.80 -16.04 -2.51
C LEU A 162 -5.76 -15.24 -3.83
N TYR A 163 -5.48 -13.93 -3.77
CA TYR A 163 -5.22 -13.09 -4.95
C TYR A 163 -4.08 -13.64 -5.82
N LEU A 164 -3.07 -14.22 -5.20
CA LEU A 164 -1.89 -14.73 -5.90
C LEU A 164 -2.18 -16.03 -6.64
N PHE A 165 -3.22 -16.76 -6.24
CA PHE A 165 -3.55 -18.06 -6.83
C PHE A 165 -3.79 -18.01 -8.35
N PRO A 166 -4.74 -17.21 -8.90
CA PRO A 166 -4.96 -17.19 -10.34
C PRO A 166 -3.74 -16.71 -11.13
N GLN A 167 -2.88 -15.87 -10.53
CA GLN A 167 -1.67 -15.36 -11.15
C GLN A 167 -0.60 -16.45 -11.29
N PHE A 168 -0.28 -17.15 -10.20
CA PHE A 168 0.75 -18.18 -10.22
C PHE A 168 0.26 -19.55 -10.69
N TYR A 169 -1.05 -19.80 -10.70
CA TYR A 169 -1.61 -21.04 -11.23
C TYR A 169 -1.61 -21.10 -12.77
N THR A 170 -1.55 -19.94 -13.41
CA THR A 170 -1.51 -19.82 -14.88
C THR A 170 -0.09 -19.70 -15.44
N MET A 171 0.90 -19.56 -14.56
CA MET A 171 2.31 -19.38 -14.90
C MET A 171 3.13 -20.56 -14.40
N TYR A 172 4.16 -20.93 -15.14
CA TYR A 172 5.20 -21.83 -14.64
C TYR A 172 6.57 -21.32 -15.07
N PHE A 173 7.60 -21.78 -14.38
CA PHE A 173 8.97 -21.34 -14.59
C PHE A 173 9.82 -22.51 -15.03
N ASP A 174 10.61 -22.32 -16.09
CA ASP A 174 11.51 -23.35 -16.60
C ASP A 174 12.76 -22.72 -17.24
N TRP A 175 13.76 -23.56 -17.50
CA TRP A 175 14.99 -23.19 -18.17
C TRP A 175 14.81 -23.20 -19.68
N ALA A 176 15.09 -22.07 -20.34
CA ALA A 176 15.08 -21.94 -21.79
C ALA A 176 16.47 -21.58 -22.30
N PHE A 177 16.93 -22.23 -23.37
CA PHE A 177 18.15 -21.82 -24.06
C PHE A 177 17.85 -20.63 -24.97
N MET A 178 18.52 -19.50 -24.74
CA MET A 178 18.38 -18.27 -25.52
C MET A 178 19.50 -18.18 -26.56
N PRO A 179 19.23 -18.43 -27.86
CA PRO A 179 20.28 -18.45 -28.89
C PRO A 179 21.01 -17.12 -29.01
N GLU A 180 20.30 -16.00 -28.85
CA GLU A 180 20.84 -14.64 -28.93
C GLU A 180 21.91 -14.34 -27.87
N ARG A 181 21.82 -15.01 -26.72
CA ARG A 181 22.75 -14.86 -25.59
C ARG A 181 23.70 -16.04 -25.44
N ASN A 182 23.50 -17.09 -26.24
CA ASN A 182 24.17 -18.38 -26.12
C ASN A 182 24.18 -18.90 -24.67
N LYS A 183 23.03 -18.78 -23.97
CA LYS A 183 22.93 -19.04 -22.53
C LYS A 183 21.57 -19.63 -22.17
N THR A 184 21.56 -20.55 -21.22
CA THR A 184 20.34 -21.07 -20.61
C THR A 184 19.88 -20.12 -19.50
N VAL A 185 18.66 -19.59 -19.64
CA VAL A 185 18.06 -18.57 -18.78
C VAL A 185 16.78 -19.12 -18.16
N PHE A 186 16.54 -18.81 -16.89
CA PHE A 186 15.28 -19.13 -16.21
C PHE A 186 14.20 -18.12 -16.61
N VAL A 187 13.11 -18.59 -17.20
CA VAL A 187 12.06 -17.76 -17.83
C VAL A 187 10.65 -18.14 -17.34
N ILE A 188 9.65 -17.32 -17.71
CA ILE A 188 8.23 -17.59 -17.46
C ILE A 188 7.58 -18.15 -18.71
N TYR A 189 6.75 -19.17 -18.50
CA TYR A 189 5.78 -19.67 -19.46
C TYR A 189 4.36 -19.52 -18.93
N VAL A 190 3.40 -19.46 -19.85
CA VAL A 190 1.98 -19.33 -19.55
C VAL A 190 1.27 -20.59 -20.04
N ASN A 191 0.47 -21.21 -19.17
CA ASN A 191 -0.25 -22.43 -19.52
C ASN A 191 -1.61 -22.13 -20.20
N SER A 192 -2.22 -23.18 -20.75
CA SER A 192 -3.50 -23.11 -21.47
C SER A 192 -4.69 -22.63 -20.61
N LEU A 193 -4.58 -22.70 -19.28
CA LEU A 193 -5.62 -22.23 -18.35
C LEU A 193 -5.64 -20.71 -18.22
N SER A 194 -4.58 -20.02 -18.66
CA SER A 194 -4.50 -18.56 -18.63
C SER A 194 -5.69 -17.88 -19.28
N ALA A 195 -6.13 -18.35 -20.44
CA ALA A 195 -7.30 -17.78 -21.14
C ALA A 195 -8.60 -17.89 -20.31
N SER A 196 -8.75 -18.93 -19.50
CA SER A 196 -9.94 -19.13 -18.65
C SER A 196 -9.85 -18.35 -17.34
N MET A 197 -8.66 -18.14 -16.79
CA MET A 197 -8.44 -17.43 -15.53
C MET A 197 -8.28 -15.92 -15.71
N PHE A 198 -7.86 -15.46 -16.89
CA PHE A 198 -7.63 -14.05 -17.20
C PHE A 198 -8.85 -13.14 -16.93
N PRO A 199 -10.10 -13.51 -17.30
CA PRO A 199 -11.27 -12.71 -16.94
C PRO A 199 -11.51 -12.63 -15.43
N ILE A 200 -11.20 -13.70 -14.69
CA ILE A 200 -11.38 -13.74 -13.23
C ILE A 200 -10.41 -12.73 -12.58
N THR A 201 -9.15 -12.77 -12.98
CA THR A 201 -8.14 -11.77 -12.57
C THR A 201 -8.62 -10.35 -12.87
N LEU A 202 -8.91 -10.04 -14.13
CA LEU A 202 -9.24 -8.67 -14.53
C LEU A 202 -10.51 -8.14 -13.82
N TYR A 203 -11.62 -8.87 -13.89
CA TYR A 203 -12.90 -8.35 -13.39
C TYR A 203 -13.02 -8.44 -11.87
N PHE A 204 -12.56 -9.53 -11.24
CA PHE A 204 -12.72 -9.67 -9.80
C PHE A 204 -11.55 -9.08 -9.04
N THR A 205 -10.31 -9.44 -9.41
CA THR A 205 -9.14 -9.04 -8.63
C THR A 205 -8.77 -7.60 -8.88
N ASP A 206 -8.79 -7.16 -10.14
CA ASP A 206 -8.22 -5.84 -10.50
C ASP A 206 -9.27 -4.74 -10.56
N MET A 207 -10.54 -5.09 -10.80
CA MET A 207 -11.65 -4.15 -10.81
C MET A 207 -12.55 -4.25 -9.57
N LEU A 208 -13.30 -5.35 -9.36
CA LEU A 208 -14.35 -5.36 -8.35
C LEU A 208 -13.82 -5.15 -6.92
N PHE A 209 -12.80 -5.91 -6.53
CA PHE A 209 -12.33 -5.94 -5.14
C PHE A 209 -11.70 -4.60 -4.66
N PRO A 210 -10.81 -3.94 -5.43
CA PRO A 210 -10.28 -2.63 -5.07
C PRO A 210 -11.37 -1.55 -4.99
N TYR A 211 -12.30 -1.52 -5.94
CA TYR A 211 -13.38 -0.53 -5.94
C TYR A 211 -14.35 -0.73 -4.77
N CYS A 212 -14.62 -1.97 -4.36
CA CYS A 212 -15.34 -2.25 -3.12
C CYS A 212 -14.59 -1.70 -1.89
N THR A 213 -13.27 -1.86 -1.85
CA THR A 213 -12.42 -1.34 -0.76
C THR A 213 -12.47 0.19 -0.70
N PHE A 214 -12.35 0.88 -1.84
CA PHE A 214 -12.47 2.34 -1.91
C PHE A 214 -13.87 2.84 -1.56
N LEU A 215 -14.92 2.13 -1.98
CA LEU A 215 -16.29 2.45 -1.59
C LEU A 215 -16.45 2.40 -0.06
N VAL A 216 -15.95 1.35 0.58
CA VAL A 216 -15.95 1.24 2.06
C VAL A 216 -15.18 2.41 2.69
N LEU A 217 -13.99 2.75 2.18
CA LEU A 217 -13.20 3.88 2.66
C LEU A 217 -13.96 5.21 2.55
N VAL A 218 -14.53 5.51 1.38
CA VAL A 218 -15.26 6.77 1.14
C VAL A 218 -16.48 6.86 2.06
N VAL A 219 -17.27 5.79 2.17
CA VAL A 219 -18.43 5.75 3.07
C VAL A 219 -17.99 5.95 4.53
N CYS A 220 -16.97 5.23 4.98
CA CYS A 220 -16.45 5.35 6.35
C CYS A 220 -15.91 6.76 6.64
N CYS A 221 -15.10 7.32 5.75
CA CYS A 221 -14.58 8.68 5.84
C CYS A 221 -15.71 9.69 5.97
N THR A 222 -16.75 9.55 5.14
CA THR A 222 -17.92 10.43 5.13
C THR A 222 -18.64 10.38 6.47
N VAL A 223 -18.96 9.17 6.97
CA VAL A 223 -19.62 8.97 8.26
C VAL A 223 -18.78 9.53 9.41
N LEU A 224 -17.46 9.27 9.42
CA LEU A 224 -16.54 9.81 10.43
C LEU A 224 -16.51 11.33 10.42
N LEU A 225 -16.35 11.94 9.25
CA LEU A 225 -16.34 13.39 9.08
C LEU A 225 -17.62 14.03 9.62
N PHE A 226 -18.78 13.55 9.19
CA PHE A 226 -20.07 14.08 9.63
C PHE A 226 -20.27 13.90 11.13
N THR A 227 -19.98 12.72 11.67
CA THR A 227 -20.20 12.46 13.09
C THR A 227 -19.23 13.24 13.97
N LEU A 228 -17.96 13.40 13.56
CA LEU A 228 -16.99 14.22 14.26
C LEU A 228 -17.38 15.70 14.26
N LYS A 229 -17.89 16.22 13.13
CA LYS A 229 -18.42 17.60 13.03
C LYS A 229 -19.67 17.80 13.89
N ALA A 230 -20.63 16.87 13.83
CA ALA A 230 -21.84 16.93 14.64
C ALA A 230 -21.54 16.93 16.14
N LYS A 231 -20.67 16.00 16.60
CA LYS A 231 -20.21 15.98 17.99
C LYS A 231 -19.44 17.24 18.38
N ALA A 232 -18.71 17.87 17.47
CA ALA A 232 -18.03 19.14 17.72
C ALA A 232 -18.99 20.31 17.87
N LYS A 233 -20.03 20.38 17.02
CA LYS A 233 -21.09 21.39 17.12
C LYS A 233 -21.89 21.23 18.41
N TRP A 234 -22.34 20.01 18.74
CA TRP A 234 -23.05 19.72 19.98
C TRP A 234 -22.27 20.18 21.22
N ARG A 235 -20.96 19.91 21.28
CA ARG A 235 -20.13 20.37 22.40
C ARG A 235 -20.06 21.90 22.51
N ARG A 236 -19.99 22.62 21.39
CA ARG A 236 -19.96 24.09 21.42
C ARG A 236 -21.28 24.63 21.98
N THR A 237 -22.41 24.07 21.54
CA THR A 237 -23.75 24.49 21.97
C THR A 237 -24.07 24.07 23.41
N ALA A 238 -23.67 22.87 23.83
CA ALA A 238 -23.90 22.39 25.20
C ALA A 238 -23.08 23.16 26.25
N VAL A 239 -21.86 23.61 25.90
CA VAL A 239 -21.04 24.44 26.80
C VAL A 239 -21.57 25.87 26.90
N SER A 240 -22.24 26.40 25.87
CA SER A 240 -22.89 27.72 25.93
C SER A 240 -24.23 27.74 26.66
N SER A 241 -24.83 26.59 26.95
CA SER A 241 -26.21 26.49 27.49
C SER A 241 -26.32 25.74 28.83
N ALA A 242 -25.22 25.28 29.42
CA ALA A 242 -25.25 24.53 30.68
C ALA A 242 -24.42 25.20 31.77
N VAL A 243 -25.11 25.55 32.87
CA VAL A 243 -24.59 25.66 34.24
C VAL A 243 -23.69 24.46 34.54
N GLU A 244 -22.62 24.67 35.30
CA GLU A 244 -21.60 23.69 35.72
C GLU A 244 -22.19 22.34 36.19
N VAL A 245 -22.53 21.46 35.26
CA VAL A 245 -22.61 20.03 35.56
C VAL A 245 -21.19 19.50 35.38
N GLU A 246 -20.56 19.13 36.50
CA GLU A 246 -19.26 18.47 36.56
C GLU A 246 -19.22 17.26 35.61
N VAL A 247 -18.82 17.49 34.36
CA VAL A 247 -18.51 16.41 33.43
C VAL A 247 -17.22 15.78 33.93
N LYS A 248 -17.34 14.63 34.62
CA LYS A 248 -16.21 13.85 35.16
C LYS A 248 -15.00 13.88 34.20
N PRO A 249 -13.79 14.20 34.68
CA PRO A 249 -12.60 14.38 33.82
C PRO A 249 -12.31 13.17 32.92
N THR A 250 -12.71 11.97 33.35
CA THR A 250 -12.56 10.71 32.62
C THR A 250 -13.32 10.68 31.29
N SER A 251 -14.54 11.23 31.21
CA SER A 251 -15.36 11.19 29.98
C SER A 251 -14.84 12.17 28.91
N ARG A 252 -14.31 13.32 29.34
CA ARG A 252 -13.69 14.32 28.48
C ARG A 252 -12.38 13.80 27.85
N HIS A 253 -11.58 13.07 28.62
CA HIS A 253 -10.33 12.46 28.14
C HIS A 253 -10.57 11.34 27.12
N LEU A 254 -11.53 10.44 27.37
CA LEU A 254 -11.94 9.37 26.45
C LEU A 254 -12.40 9.94 25.09
N THR A 255 -13.22 10.99 25.11
CA THR A 255 -13.75 11.64 23.90
C THR A 255 -12.64 12.31 23.06
N SER A 256 -11.60 12.86 23.70
CA SER A 256 -10.46 13.47 23.01
C SER A 256 -9.57 12.41 22.33
N LYS A 257 -9.35 11.27 23.01
CA LYS A 257 -8.63 10.11 22.45
C LYS A 257 -9.33 9.57 21.21
N GLU A 258 -10.65 9.33 21.29
CA GLU A 258 -11.45 8.85 20.18
C GLU A 258 -11.44 9.81 18.99
N ARG A 259 -11.51 11.12 19.24
CA ARG A 259 -11.41 12.15 18.20
C ARG A 259 -10.05 12.11 17.49
N LYS A 260 -8.94 12.07 18.23
CA LYS A 260 -7.59 12.03 17.63
C LYS A 260 -7.41 10.76 16.80
N SER A 261 -7.84 9.62 17.33
CA SER A 261 -7.81 8.35 16.60
C SER A 261 -8.67 8.40 15.33
N GLY A 262 -9.90 8.93 15.41
CA GLY A 262 -10.76 9.11 14.25
C GLY A 262 -10.18 10.04 13.18
N LEU A 263 -9.56 11.16 13.58
CA LEU A 263 -8.86 12.06 12.65
C LEU A 263 -7.64 11.39 11.99
N LEU A 264 -6.89 10.60 12.75
CA LEU A 264 -5.73 9.87 12.23
C LEU A 264 -6.15 8.92 11.11
N PHE A 265 -7.11 8.03 11.36
CA PHE A 265 -7.55 7.06 10.35
C PHE A 265 -8.31 7.72 9.20
N LEU A 266 -9.04 8.81 9.44
CA LEU A 266 -9.63 9.61 8.39
C LEU A 266 -8.55 10.17 7.44
N SER A 267 -7.46 10.74 7.97
CA SER A 267 -6.36 11.27 7.16
C SER A 267 -5.66 10.17 6.37
N VAL A 268 -5.38 9.02 6.99
CA VAL A 268 -4.77 7.86 6.30
C VAL A 268 -5.70 7.34 5.20
N SER A 269 -7.01 7.27 5.46
CA SER A 269 -7.99 6.78 4.48
C SER A 269 -8.14 7.71 3.28
N ILE A 270 -8.16 9.03 3.49
CA ILE A 270 -8.18 10.01 2.39
C ILE A 270 -6.90 9.90 1.56
N MET A 271 -5.74 9.78 2.21
CA MET A 271 -4.46 9.60 1.54
C MET A 271 -4.45 8.33 0.68
N CYS A 272 -4.92 7.21 1.23
CA CYS A 272 -5.07 5.94 0.53
C CYS A 272 -5.98 6.06 -0.71
N VAL A 273 -7.15 6.67 -0.59
CA VAL A 273 -8.05 6.87 -1.74
C VAL A 273 -7.40 7.73 -2.82
N VAL A 274 -6.83 8.87 -2.46
CA VAL A 274 -6.27 9.83 -3.43
C VAL A 274 -5.04 9.27 -4.14
N LEU A 275 -4.17 8.56 -3.42
CA LEU A 275 -2.89 8.10 -3.95
C LEU A 275 -2.96 6.72 -4.63
N LEU A 276 -3.87 5.83 -4.22
CA LEU A 276 -3.94 4.48 -4.78
C LEU A 276 -4.99 4.33 -5.90
N LEU A 277 -6.07 5.11 -5.88
CA LEU A 277 -7.12 5.02 -6.90
C LEU A 277 -6.61 5.20 -8.35
N PRO A 278 -5.64 6.09 -8.64
CA PRO A 278 -5.10 6.23 -9.99
C PRO A 278 -4.58 4.93 -10.61
N GLN A 279 -3.88 4.08 -9.85
CA GLN A 279 -3.39 2.78 -10.35
C GLN A 279 -4.55 1.89 -10.80
N HIS A 280 -5.61 1.81 -9.98
CA HIS A 280 -6.76 0.96 -10.28
C HIS A 280 -7.58 1.48 -11.47
N ILE A 281 -7.57 2.80 -11.70
CA ILE A 281 -8.13 3.38 -12.93
C ILE A 281 -7.31 2.92 -14.14
N VAL A 282 -5.98 2.91 -14.06
CA VAL A 282 -5.12 2.38 -15.14
C VAL A 282 -5.40 0.91 -15.40
N TYR A 283 -5.48 0.07 -14.35
CA TYR A 283 -5.85 -1.34 -14.52
C TYR A 283 -7.22 -1.50 -15.20
N THR A 284 -8.20 -0.73 -14.77
CA THR A 284 -9.54 -0.74 -15.39
C THR A 284 -9.49 -0.29 -16.84
N ALA A 285 -8.66 0.71 -17.16
CA ALA A 285 -8.51 1.18 -18.52
C ALA A 285 -7.90 0.11 -19.44
N VAL A 286 -6.93 -0.67 -18.96
CA VAL A 286 -6.36 -1.82 -19.70
C VAL A 286 -7.41 -2.91 -19.98
N ILE A 287 -8.39 -3.09 -19.08
CA ILE A 287 -9.49 -4.05 -19.29
C ILE A 287 -10.38 -3.65 -20.46
N PHE A 288 -10.64 -2.36 -20.65
CA PHE A 288 -11.57 -1.85 -21.66
C PHE A 288 -10.89 -1.38 -22.96
N VAL A 289 -9.60 -1.07 -22.91
CA VAL A 289 -8.81 -0.58 -24.05
C VAL A 289 -7.64 -1.53 -24.24
N ARG A 290 -7.80 -2.49 -25.15
CA ARG A 290 -6.81 -3.54 -25.41
C ARG A 290 -5.49 -2.98 -25.94
N GLU A 291 -5.52 -1.82 -26.58
CA GLU A 291 -4.36 -1.09 -27.07
C GLU A 291 -3.43 -0.64 -25.94
N MET A 292 -3.91 -0.59 -24.69
CA MET A 292 -3.06 -0.41 -23.50
C MET A 292 -2.53 -1.73 -22.90
N ALA A 293 -2.74 -2.88 -23.57
CA ALA A 293 -2.10 -4.14 -23.16
C ALA A 293 -0.57 -4.08 -23.32
N MET A 294 0.14 -5.10 -22.80
CA MET A 294 1.61 -5.13 -22.86
C MET A 294 2.15 -5.11 -24.29
N ASP A 295 1.42 -5.75 -25.20
CA ASP A 295 1.67 -5.87 -26.63
C ASP A 295 0.90 -4.83 -27.47
N GLY A 296 0.28 -3.84 -26.84
CA GLY A 296 -0.55 -2.84 -27.53
C GLY A 296 0.17 -1.55 -27.91
N ASP A 297 -0.40 -0.82 -28.86
CA ASP A 297 0.14 0.44 -29.43
C ASP A 297 0.28 1.58 -28.40
N TYR A 298 -0.41 1.51 -27.26
CA TYR A 298 -0.35 2.49 -26.17
C TYR A 298 0.34 1.94 -24.90
N SER A 299 1.15 0.89 -25.07
CA SER A 299 1.91 0.26 -23.97
C SER A 299 2.89 1.22 -23.30
N ASP A 300 3.45 2.16 -24.05
CA ASP A 300 4.35 3.22 -23.60
C ASP A 300 3.63 4.31 -22.78
N ILE A 301 2.44 4.76 -23.20
CA ILE A 301 1.58 5.67 -22.44
C ILE A 301 1.25 5.05 -21.08
N ARG A 302 0.84 3.78 -21.08
CA ARG A 302 0.57 3.07 -19.84
C ARG A 302 1.83 2.96 -18.98
N THR A 303 3.00 2.72 -19.57
CA THR A 303 4.27 2.68 -18.83
C THR A 303 4.55 4.01 -18.14
N VAL A 304 4.44 5.12 -18.86
CA VAL A 304 4.58 6.47 -18.31
C VAL A 304 3.61 6.70 -17.16
N VAL A 305 2.31 6.48 -17.37
CA VAL A 305 1.31 6.68 -16.31
C VAL A 305 1.58 5.76 -15.12
N GLY A 306 1.97 4.50 -15.39
CA GLY A 306 2.36 3.50 -14.40
C GLY A 306 3.50 3.96 -13.49
N THR A 307 4.54 4.62 -14.03
CA THR A 307 5.63 5.14 -13.19
C THR A 307 5.14 6.20 -12.18
N PHE A 308 4.21 7.06 -12.59
CA PHE A 308 3.63 8.07 -11.70
C PHE A 308 2.72 7.43 -10.65
N THR A 309 1.89 6.46 -11.02
CA THR A 309 0.99 5.82 -10.09
C THR A 309 1.74 4.99 -9.06
N VAL A 310 2.81 4.28 -9.44
CA VAL A 310 3.73 3.60 -8.51
C VAL A 310 4.38 4.57 -7.54
N LEU A 311 4.84 5.74 -7.99
CA LEU A 311 5.33 6.79 -7.10
C LEU A 311 4.26 7.21 -6.07
N LEU A 312 3.00 7.36 -6.48
CA LEU A 312 1.90 7.67 -5.56
C LEU A 312 1.68 6.54 -4.53
N GLN A 313 1.81 5.27 -4.93
CA GLN A 313 1.75 4.14 -3.99
C GLN A 313 2.89 4.20 -2.96
N ALA A 314 4.13 4.47 -3.41
CA ALA A 314 5.28 4.65 -2.53
C ALA A 314 5.07 5.82 -1.55
N ILE A 315 4.52 6.94 -2.01
CA ILE A 315 4.17 8.08 -1.15
C ILE A 315 3.14 7.68 -0.09
N ASN A 316 2.10 6.93 -0.47
CA ASN A 316 1.07 6.46 0.47
C ASN A 316 1.67 5.62 1.60
N SER A 317 2.54 4.67 1.27
CA SER A 317 3.20 3.78 2.25
C SER A 317 4.25 4.50 3.11
N SER A 318 4.77 5.64 2.65
CA SER A 318 5.90 6.33 3.31
C SER A 318 5.48 7.50 4.19
N MET A 319 4.39 8.20 3.85
CA MET A 319 3.99 9.46 4.48
C MET A 319 3.15 9.29 5.75
N THR A 320 2.76 8.06 6.11
CA THR A 320 1.92 7.77 7.27
C THR A 320 2.50 8.29 8.59
N ILE A 321 3.83 8.30 8.73
CA ILE A 321 4.54 8.82 9.91
C ILE A 321 4.21 10.29 10.21
N PHE A 322 4.05 11.12 9.19
CA PHE A 322 3.74 12.54 9.36
C PHE A 322 2.33 12.74 9.91
N ILE A 323 1.39 11.91 9.47
CA ILE A 323 0.02 11.88 9.99
C ILE A 323 0.05 11.49 11.48
N TYR A 324 0.81 10.45 11.82
CA TYR A 324 0.94 9.98 13.21
C TYR A 324 1.57 11.05 14.11
N TYR A 325 2.64 11.69 13.65
CA TYR A 325 3.34 12.73 14.41
C TYR A 325 2.48 13.98 14.63
N LYS A 326 1.71 14.41 13.61
CA LYS A 326 0.87 15.61 13.68
C LYS A 326 -0.36 15.40 14.57
N ILE A 327 -0.96 14.22 14.55
CA ILE A 327 -2.27 13.97 15.20
C ILE A 327 -2.13 13.26 16.56
N SER A 328 -1.24 12.28 16.68
CA SER A 328 -1.11 11.46 17.90
C SER A 328 -0.07 12.05 18.86
N THR A 329 -0.55 12.64 19.95
CA THR A 329 0.33 13.16 21.01
C THR A 329 1.13 12.06 21.71
N LYS A 330 0.59 10.84 21.77
CA LYS A 330 1.30 9.68 22.34
C LYS A 330 2.43 9.24 21.42
N TYR A 331 2.15 9.17 20.11
CA TYR A 331 3.17 8.86 19.10
C TYR A 331 4.32 9.87 19.14
N ARG A 332 4.01 11.16 19.14
CA ARG A 332 5.02 12.23 19.21
C ARG A 332 5.90 12.13 20.46
N SER A 333 5.30 11.86 21.63
CA SER A 333 6.07 11.72 22.88
C SER A 333 7.01 10.52 22.83
N GLU A 334 6.56 9.37 22.36
CA GLU A 334 7.41 8.18 22.24
C GLU A 334 8.49 8.34 21.16
N PHE A 335 8.17 9.02 20.06
CA PHE A 335 9.14 9.37 19.02
C PHE A 335 10.26 10.24 19.59
N GLN A 336 9.92 11.31 20.33
CA GLN A 336 10.90 12.19 20.97
C GLN A 336 11.78 11.47 22.00
N LYS A 337 11.18 10.58 22.82
CA LYS A 337 11.95 9.75 23.76
C LYS A 337 12.90 8.80 23.05
N MET A 338 12.48 8.27 21.90
CA MET A 338 13.31 7.38 21.10
C MET A 338 14.50 8.15 20.53
N MET A 339 14.27 9.31 19.92
CA MET A 339 15.34 10.17 19.37
C MET A 339 16.30 10.66 20.46
N GLY A 340 15.80 11.15 21.60
CA GLY A 340 16.67 11.61 22.69
C GLY A 340 17.54 10.52 23.31
N LYS A 341 17.11 9.24 23.25
CA LYS A 341 17.95 8.10 23.64
C LYS A 341 19.06 7.81 22.62
N TYR A 342 18.80 7.98 21.33
CA TYR A 342 19.82 7.85 20.30
C TYR A 342 20.91 8.91 20.44
N ASP A 343 20.53 10.15 20.72
CA ASP A 343 21.48 11.24 20.95
C ASP A 343 22.38 10.93 22.16
N CYS A 344 21.81 10.46 23.26
CA CYS A 344 22.56 10.07 24.46
C CYS A 344 23.52 8.89 24.21
N LEU A 345 23.11 7.87 23.45
CA LEU A 345 23.96 6.73 23.09
C LEU A 345 25.10 7.12 22.14
N GLN A 346 24.86 8.06 21.21
CA GLN A 346 25.91 8.57 20.34
C GLN A 346 26.93 9.43 21.09
N PHE A 347 26.49 10.22 22.07
CA PHE A 347 27.40 10.94 22.98
C PHE A 347 28.30 9.98 23.74
N LEU A 348 27.74 8.95 24.37
CA LEU A 348 28.53 7.95 25.11
C LEU A 348 29.55 7.21 24.23
N LYS A 349 29.24 6.97 22.95
CA LYS A 349 30.15 6.32 22.00
C LYS A 349 31.24 7.24 21.45
N LYS A 350 31.11 8.57 21.58
CA LYS A 350 32.17 9.54 21.23
C LYS A 350 33.17 9.75 22.37
N ASP A 351 32.76 9.46 23.61
CA ASP A 351 33.59 9.60 24.81
C ASP A 351 34.32 8.29 25.20
N THR A 352 34.22 7.24 24.37
CA THR A 352 35.00 5.98 24.46
C THR A 352 35.90 5.84 23.25
#